data_AF-A0A2S8WW92-F1
#
_entry.id   AF-A0A2S8WW92-F1
#
_cell.length_a   1.000
_cell.length_b   1.000
_cell.length_c   1.000
_cell.angle_alpha   90.00
_cell.angle_beta   90.00
_cell.angle_gamma   90.00
#
_symmetry.space_group_name_H-M   'P 1'
#
loop_
_entity.id
_entity.type
_entity.pdbx_description
1 polymer ?
#
loop_
_entity_poly.entity_id
_entity_poly.type
_entity_poly.pdbx_seq_one_letter_code
_entity_poly.pdbx_strand_id
1 'polypeptide(L)'
;MTAPNQPTDYEALATWAENAEVSPNARLTKASGPEAGMALLEAAMGSSTAVRRAVGKPSLSEKGSSPSRSVRLPADMDAQLVTFAQQAHMKPSEVIRRALSEYLAKSS
;
A
#
# COMPACT_ATOMS: atom_id res chain seq x y z
N MET A 1 -10.20 12.15 -10.39
CA MET A 1 -11.18 11.95 -9.30
C MET A 1 -10.44 11.22 -8.17
N THR A 2 -9.93 11.98 -7.21
CA THR A 2 -9.13 11.47 -6.08
C THR A 2 -10.10 11.12 -4.95
N ALA A 3 -10.14 9.86 -4.51
CA ALA A 3 -10.99 9.45 -3.41
C ALA A 3 -10.56 10.17 -2.11
N PRO A 4 -11.51 10.65 -1.29
CA PRO A 4 -11.18 11.33 -0.04
C PRO A 4 -10.61 10.30 0.96
N ASN A 5 -9.39 10.57 1.44
CA ASN A 5 -8.76 9.85 2.54
C ASN A 5 -9.60 10.10 3.81
N GLN A 6 -10.47 9.14 4.16
CA GLN A 6 -11.26 9.24 5.39
C GLN A 6 -10.33 9.05 6.60
N PRO A 7 -10.39 9.92 7.62
CA PRO A 7 -9.68 9.67 8.87
C PRO A 7 -10.29 8.43 9.52
N THR A 8 -9.48 7.37 9.67
CA THR A 8 -9.90 6.15 10.35
C THR A 8 -10.12 6.45 11.83
N ASP A 9 -11.36 6.34 12.30
CA ASP A 9 -11.71 6.45 13.72
C ASP A 9 -11.28 5.16 14.45
N TYR A 10 -10.06 5.17 14.98
CA TYR A 10 -9.47 4.02 15.67
C TYR A 10 -10.23 3.63 16.94
N GLU A 11 -10.87 4.58 17.62
CA GLU A 11 -11.58 4.35 18.87
C GLU A 11 -12.91 3.64 18.62
N ALA A 12 -13.63 4.05 17.58
CA ALA A 12 -14.82 3.33 17.12
C ALA A 12 -14.50 1.90 16.67
N LEU A 13 -13.38 1.70 15.95
CA LEU A 13 -12.95 0.37 15.52
C LEU A 13 -12.53 -0.52 16.70
N ALA A 14 -11.85 0.04 17.70
CA ALA A 14 -11.48 -0.69 18.91
C ALA A 14 -12.73 -1.10 19.69
N THR A 15 -13.68 -0.18 19.88
CA THR A 15 -14.94 -0.46 20.59
C THR A 15 -15.75 -1.55 19.91
N TRP A 16 -15.80 -1.54 18.57
CA TRP A 16 -16.45 -2.61 17.81
C TRP A 16 -15.76 -3.96 18.02
N ALA A 17 -14.43 -4.01 17.96
CA ALA A 17 -13.69 -5.27 18.09
C ALA A 17 -13.88 -5.93 19.47
N GLU A 18 -13.95 -5.14 20.55
CA GLU A 18 -14.17 -5.63 21.91
C GLU A 18 -15.60 -6.15 22.13
N ASN A 19 -16.58 -5.65 21.37
CA ASN A 19 -18.00 -5.97 21.53
C ASN A 19 -18.60 -6.75 20.34
N ALA A 20 -17.75 -7.26 19.43
CA ALA A 20 -18.21 -7.94 18.22
C ALA A 20 -18.87 -9.27 18.57
N GLU A 21 -20.19 -9.35 18.40
CA GLU A 21 -20.94 -10.59 18.55
C GLU A 21 -20.85 -11.46 17.28
N VAL A 22 -20.53 -12.73 17.46
CA VAL A 22 -20.61 -13.73 16.39
C VAL A 22 -22.07 -14.16 16.26
N SER A 23 -22.62 -14.08 15.04
CA SER A 23 -24.00 -14.49 14.78
C SER A 23 -24.26 -15.93 15.28
N PRO A 24 -25.42 -16.23 15.88
CA PRO A 24 -25.80 -17.59 16.28
C PRO A 24 -25.82 -18.61 15.12
N ASN A 25 -25.96 -18.11 13.88
CA ASN A 25 -25.96 -18.93 12.67
C ASN A 25 -24.58 -19.04 12.01
N ALA A 26 -23.52 -18.52 12.64
CA ALA A 26 -22.18 -18.58 12.09
C ALA A 26 -21.67 -20.03 12.04
N ARG A 27 -21.10 -20.41 10.89
CA ARG A 27 -20.37 -21.68 10.76
C ARG A 27 -18.92 -21.47 11.16
N LEU A 28 -18.54 -22.06 12.29
CA LEU A 28 -17.18 -22.00 12.82
C LEU A 28 -16.37 -23.19 12.28
N THR A 29 -15.43 -22.91 11.39
CA THR A 29 -14.52 -23.92 10.81
C THR A 29 -13.10 -23.67 11.30
N LYS A 30 -12.44 -24.71 11.81
CA LYS A 30 -11.05 -24.62 12.28
C LYS A 30 -10.09 -25.18 11.24
N ALA A 31 -8.93 -24.53 11.08
CA ALA A 31 -7.83 -25.03 10.26
C ALA A 31 -7.29 -26.33 10.86
N SER A 32 -7.03 -27.33 10.01
CA SER A 32 -6.52 -28.64 10.40
C SER A 32 -5.02 -28.67 10.69
N GLY A 33 -4.32 -27.53 10.59
CA GLY A 33 -2.90 -27.41 10.91
C GLY A 33 -2.35 -26.00 10.73
N PRO A 34 -1.06 -25.79 11.06
CA PRO A 34 -0.33 -24.58 10.72
C PRO A 34 -0.43 -24.31 9.22
N GLU A 35 -0.55 -23.04 8.82
CA GLU A 35 -0.62 -22.59 7.42
C GLU A 35 -1.90 -22.95 6.63
N ALA A 36 -2.79 -23.82 7.16
CA ALA A 36 -4.03 -24.21 6.49
C ALA A 36 -5.16 -23.15 6.56
N GLY A 37 -4.99 -22.08 7.34
CA GLY A 37 -6.00 -21.03 7.51
C GLY A 37 -6.35 -20.29 6.21
N MET A 38 -5.38 -20.11 5.31
CA MET A 38 -5.60 -19.38 4.07
C MET A 38 -6.40 -20.19 3.06
N ALA A 39 -6.16 -21.50 2.97
CA ALA A 39 -6.96 -22.41 2.16
C ALA A 39 -8.43 -22.46 2.62
N LEU A 40 -8.69 -22.37 3.93
CA LEU A 40 -10.06 -22.28 4.46
C LEU A 40 -10.76 -20.99 4.06
N LEU A 41 -10.05 -19.86 4.09
CA LEU A 41 -10.60 -18.58 3.65
C LEU A 41 -10.89 -18.61 2.14
N GLU A 42 -10.03 -19.23 1.35
CA GLU A 42 -10.25 -19.38 -0.10
C GLU A 42 -11.48 -20.24 -0.38
N ALA A 43 -11.65 -21.35 0.35
CA ALA A 43 -12.84 -22.20 0.23
C ALA A 43 -14.13 -21.47 0.64
N ALA A 44 -14.09 -20.62 1.66
CA ALA A 44 -15.25 -19.87 2.14
C ALA A 44 -15.60 -18.68 1.22
N MET A 45 -14.61 -18.02 0.64
CA MET A 45 -14.79 -16.80 -0.16
C MET A 45 -14.81 -17.06 -1.68
N GLY A 46 -14.53 -18.30 -2.10
CA GLY A 46 -14.60 -18.76 -3.48
C GLY A 46 -13.39 -18.42 -4.35
N SER A 47 -12.43 -17.59 -3.89
CA SER A 47 -11.20 -17.32 -4.61
C SER A 47 -10.08 -16.70 -3.76
N SER A 48 -8.83 -16.90 -4.17
CA SER A 48 -7.65 -16.26 -3.58
C SER A 48 -7.62 -14.74 -3.76
N THR A 49 -8.32 -14.21 -4.77
CA THR A 49 -8.43 -12.76 -5.00
C THR A 49 -9.41 -12.12 -4.03
N ALA A 50 -10.52 -12.78 -3.71
CA ALA A 50 -11.49 -12.32 -2.72
C ALA A 50 -10.86 -12.29 -1.31
N VAL A 51 -10.12 -13.35 -0.94
CA VAL A 51 -9.40 -13.40 0.34
C VAL A 51 -8.36 -12.29 0.45
N ARG A 52 -7.56 -12.07 -0.60
CA ARG A 52 -6.56 -10.98 -0.59
C ARG A 52 -7.16 -9.59 -0.47
N ARG A 53 -8.35 -9.35 -1.05
CA ARG A 53 -9.05 -8.07 -0.90
C ARG A 53 -9.63 -7.85 0.50
N ALA A 54 -10.11 -8.92 1.14
CA ALA A 54 -10.78 -8.83 2.43
C ALA A 54 -9.82 -8.91 3.63
N VAL A 55 -8.76 -9.70 3.52
CA VAL A 55 -7.84 -10.03 4.62
C VAL A 55 -6.43 -9.48 4.37
N GLY A 56 -6.08 -9.24 3.11
CA GLY A 56 -4.81 -8.62 2.78
C GLY A 56 -4.77 -7.19 3.28
N LYS A 57 -3.69 -6.83 3.98
CA LYS A 57 -3.26 -5.43 4.07
C LYS A 57 -3.35 -4.83 2.65
N PRO A 58 -3.82 -3.57 2.47
CA PRO A 58 -3.57 -2.85 1.24
C PRO A 58 -2.08 -2.99 0.97
N SER A 59 -1.74 -3.79 -0.03
CA SER A 59 -0.36 -3.94 -0.38
C SER A 59 0.02 -2.62 -1.01
N LEU A 60 0.82 -1.81 -0.31
CA LEU A 60 1.59 -0.74 -0.95
C LEU A 60 2.54 -1.30 -2.03
N SER A 61 2.61 -2.63 -2.16
CA SER A 61 3.21 -3.35 -3.26
C SER A 61 2.16 -4.17 -4.03
N GLU A 62 1.43 -3.55 -4.95
CA GLU A 62 1.46 -4.21 -6.24
C GLU A 62 2.94 -4.40 -6.57
N LYS A 63 3.39 -5.64 -6.73
CA LYS A 63 4.76 -5.93 -7.13
C LYS A 63 4.93 -5.63 -8.63
N GLY A 64 4.50 -4.45 -9.06
CA GLY A 64 5.08 -3.79 -10.21
C GLY A 64 6.37 -3.17 -9.72
N SER A 65 7.49 -3.89 -9.84
CA SER A 65 8.80 -3.26 -9.72
C SER A 65 8.80 -2.14 -10.76
N SER A 66 8.59 -0.89 -10.31
CA SER A 66 8.65 0.25 -11.21
C SER A 66 10.02 0.17 -11.90
N PRO A 67 10.09 0.19 -13.24
CA PRO A 67 11.34 0.06 -13.95
C PRO A 67 12.36 1.05 -13.39
N SER A 68 13.44 0.53 -12.79
CA SER A 68 14.51 1.37 -12.28
C SER A 68 15.37 1.80 -13.46
N ARG A 69 15.60 3.12 -13.58
CA ARG A 69 16.49 3.69 -14.58
C ARG A 69 17.60 4.42 -13.84
N SER A 70 18.84 4.04 -14.13
CA SER A 70 20.02 4.78 -13.66
C SER A 70 20.36 5.86 -14.67
N VAL A 71 20.52 7.09 -14.20
CA VAL A 71 20.86 8.26 -15.03
C VAL A 71 22.17 8.83 -14.49
N ARG A 72 23.10 9.17 -15.39
CA ARG A 72 24.34 9.84 -15.01
C ARG A 72 24.07 11.33 -14.86
N LEU A 73 24.39 11.87 -13.69
CA LEU A 73 24.33 13.30 -13.40
C LEU A 73 25.75 13.84 -13.25
N PRO A 74 26.03 15.08 -13.71
CA PRO A 74 27.21 15.82 -13.29
C PRO A 74 27.29 15.91 -11.76
N ALA A 75 28.50 15.87 -11.20
CA ALA A 75 28.71 15.78 -9.75
C ALA A 75 28.18 17.00 -8.99
N ASP A 76 28.30 18.18 -9.58
CA ASP A 76 27.73 19.43 -9.08
C ASP A 76 26.20 19.40 -9.05
N MET A 77 25.58 18.79 -10.07
CA MET A 77 24.12 18.64 -10.15
C MET A 77 23.59 17.63 -9.12
N ASP A 78 24.30 16.53 -8.89
CA ASP A 78 23.95 15.56 -7.84
C ASP A 78 24.04 16.21 -6.45
N ALA A 79 25.09 16.99 -6.19
CA ALA A 79 25.23 17.72 -4.93
C ALA A 79 24.05 18.69 -4.71
N GLN A 80 23.65 19.45 -5.73
CA GLN A 80 22.49 20.34 -5.66
C GLN A 80 21.19 19.57 -5.38
N LEU A 81 21.00 18.42 -6.03
CA LEU A 81 19.83 17.56 -5.79
C LEU A 81 19.79 17.07 -4.34
N VAL A 82 20.91 16.62 -3.79
CA VAL A 82 21.00 16.14 -2.40
C VAL A 82 20.71 17.27 -1.43
N THR A 83 21.29 18.45 -1.61
CA THR A 83 21.04 19.63 -0.76
C THR A 83 19.57 20.04 -0.80
N PHE A 84 18.97 20.12 -1.99
CA PHE A 84 17.55 20.45 -2.12
C PHE A 84 16.66 19.41 -1.45
N ALA A 85 16.92 18.12 -1.67
CA ALA A 85 16.14 17.03 -1.08
C ALA A 85 16.21 17.05 0.46
N GLN A 86 17.38 17.35 1.03
CA GLN A 86 17.56 17.51 2.48
C GLN A 86 16.74 18.70 3.03
N GLN A 87 16.82 19.87 2.38
CA GLN A 87 16.06 21.06 2.78
C GLN A 87 14.56 20.85 2.69
N ALA A 88 14.11 20.10 1.68
CA ALA A 88 12.69 19.80 1.47
C ALA A 88 12.20 18.59 2.28
N HIS A 89 13.05 17.93 3.07
CA HIS A 89 12.76 16.66 3.77
C HIS A 89 12.21 15.57 2.84
N MET A 90 12.72 15.49 1.60
CA MET A 90 12.30 14.54 0.57
C MET A 90 13.45 13.60 0.19
N LYS A 91 13.12 12.51 -0.50
CA LYS A 91 14.14 11.65 -1.12
C LYS A 91 14.58 12.24 -2.46
N PRO A 92 15.88 12.15 -2.84
CA PRO A 92 16.35 12.59 -4.17
C PRO A 92 15.54 11.97 -5.33
N SER A 93 15.16 10.69 -5.21
CA SER A 93 14.34 10.00 -6.21
C SER A 93 12.92 10.56 -6.33
N GLU A 94 12.37 11.14 -5.27
CA GLU A 94 11.06 11.79 -5.27
C GLU A 94 11.12 13.14 -5.98
N VAL A 95 12.17 13.92 -5.72
CA VAL A 95 12.45 15.18 -6.42
C VAL A 95 12.61 14.94 -7.92
N ILE A 96 13.38 13.92 -8.33
CA ILE A 96 13.55 13.57 -9.75
C ILE A 96 12.21 13.19 -10.40
N ARG A 97 11.40 12.35 -9.74
CA ARG A 97 10.09 11.91 -10.27
C ARG A 97 9.16 13.11 -10.46
N ARG A 98 9.12 14.01 -9.48
CA ARG A 98 8.30 15.21 -9.55
C ARG A 98 8.75 16.13 -10.67
N ALA A 99 10.05 16.44 -10.76
CA ALA A 99 10.61 17.25 -11.83
C ALA A 99 10.30 16.67 -13.22
N LEU A 100 10.43 15.35 -13.39
CA LEU A 100 10.11 14.67 -14.63
C LEU A 100 8.61 14.74 -14.97
N SER A 101 7.74 14.57 -13.97
CA SER A 101 6.29 14.68 -14.17
C SER A 101 5.87 16.08 -14.59
N GLU A 102 6.44 17.12 -13.96
CA GLU A 102 6.20 18.53 -14.30
C GLU A 102 6.72 18.86 -15.70
N TYR A 103 7.89 18.34 -16.08
CA TYR A 103 8.45 18.52 -17.42
C TYR A 103 7.55 17.90 -18.50
N LEU A 104 7.17 16.62 -18.34
CA LEU A 104 6.32 15.92 -19.29
C LEU A 104 4.93 16.56 -19.43
N ALA A 105 4.36 17.06 -18.34
CA ALA A 105 3.07 17.77 -18.38
C ALA A 105 3.14 19.08 -19.16
N LYS A 106 4.29 19.77 -19.15
CA LYS A 106 4.50 21.02 -19.91
C LYS A 106 4.85 20.78 -21.38
N SER A 107 5.36 19.59 -21.71
CA SER A 107 5.78 19.21 -23.07
C SER A 107 4.71 18.44 -23.85
N SER A 108 3.54 18.21 -23.25
CA SER A 108 2.34 17.65 -23.87
C SER A 108 1.42 18.76 -24.35
#